data_AF-C5FDI4-F1
#
_entry.id   AF-C5FDI4-F1
#
_cell.length_a   1.000
_cell.length_b   1.000
_cell.length_c   1.000
_cell.angle_alpha   90.00
_cell.angle_beta   90.00
_cell.angle_gamma   90.00
#
_symmetry.space_group_name_H-M   'P 1'
#
loop_
_entity.id
_entity.type
_entity.pdbx_description
1 polymer ?
#
loop_
_entity_poly.entity_id
_entity_poly.type
_entity_poly.pdbx_seq_one_letter_code
_entity_poly.pdbx_strand_id
1 'polypeptide(L)'
;MEQEKFVYIAPHRREMHPIVIREAEIIFRKGVRGIFMLLAVPTFHIYPDYVTSGAHPGSWKKMPYASIQPSNCFIARLPSELVAMIIKNIDIIDVLHLGLSCRYLWSIGWHTIIRFAVSTLGLWAGTPVVCMGHRHRYGSDAPYPRGLLSEALLAEMDRGLRRNSRARSLSMGMYPLDKPLNLGHLAFDRFDRIRDIAKDNLPPDLTVPAKLHLNTQRYSPYDLRYIINQCPYALYWTPPGEIWVLRSQTAREYIRSTSIAMHTGYIRGPFILGIGFSEAICHQTLWNDNVYRGDWAGHALDIVPMSRLRKDGGRWKDIGDRVAEQIYANWRSFYGETWREEAVKLGW
;
A
#
# COMPACT_ATOMS: atom_id res chain seq x y z
N MET A 1 -0.86 -32.67 2.98
CA MET A 1 0.22 -31.71 2.66
C MET A 1 -0.09 -30.41 3.36
N GLU A 2 0.80 -30.01 4.26
CA GLU A 2 0.65 -28.82 5.08
C GLU A 2 1.03 -27.60 4.21
N GLN A 3 0.16 -26.60 4.08
CA GLN A 3 0.27 -25.50 3.10
C GLN A 3 1.36 -24.49 3.47
N GLU A 4 2.32 -24.21 2.58
CA GLU A 4 3.29 -23.11 2.78
C GLU A 4 2.60 -21.75 2.72
N LYS A 5 3.06 -20.82 3.56
CA LYS A 5 2.56 -19.44 3.67
C LYS A 5 3.66 -18.46 3.27
N PHE A 6 3.35 -17.55 2.35
CA PHE A 6 4.25 -16.48 1.89
C PHE A 6 3.86 -15.14 2.49
N VAL A 7 4.84 -14.28 2.70
CA VAL A 7 4.66 -12.89 3.14
C VAL A 7 5.57 -11.93 2.38
N TYR A 8 5.12 -10.69 2.23
CA TYR A 8 5.96 -9.60 1.77
C TYR A 8 6.72 -8.99 2.94
N ILE A 9 8.01 -8.75 2.73
CA ILE A 9 8.92 -8.24 3.74
C ILE A 9 9.69 -7.07 3.13
N ALA A 10 9.77 -5.97 3.89
CA ALA A 10 10.63 -4.81 3.61
C ALA A 10 11.71 -4.72 4.70
N PRO A 11 12.84 -5.45 4.56
CA PRO A 11 13.79 -5.63 5.66
C PRO A 11 14.42 -4.34 6.16
N HIS A 12 14.67 -3.39 5.26
CA HIS A 12 15.28 -2.10 5.58
C HIS A 12 14.37 -1.21 6.43
N ARG A 13 13.04 -1.45 6.38
CA ARG A 13 12.07 -0.78 7.23
C ARG A 13 11.70 -1.59 8.48
N ARG A 14 12.16 -2.84 8.57
CA ARG A 14 11.70 -3.84 9.56
C ARG A 14 10.18 -3.95 9.59
N GLU A 15 9.58 -3.98 8.41
CA GLU A 15 8.14 -4.04 8.20
C GLU A 15 7.77 -5.31 7.41
N MET A 16 6.60 -5.88 7.71
CA MET A 16 6.03 -7.00 6.95
C MET A 16 4.55 -6.76 6.63
N HIS A 17 4.11 -7.27 5.48
CA HIS A 17 2.70 -7.28 5.12
C HIS A 17 2.08 -8.62 5.54
N PRO A 18 0.98 -8.63 6.32
CA PRO A 18 0.46 -9.82 7.00
C PRO A 18 -0.28 -10.80 6.09
N ILE A 19 -0.36 -10.52 4.79
CA ILE A 19 -1.03 -11.41 3.83
C ILE A 19 -0.21 -12.69 3.71
N VAL A 20 -0.83 -13.77 4.18
CA VAL A 20 -0.42 -15.14 3.99
C VAL A 20 -0.91 -15.62 2.64
N ILE A 21 0.00 -15.78 1.68
CA ILE A 21 -0.30 -16.40 0.39
C ILE A 21 -0.06 -17.91 0.52
N ARG A 22 -0.97 -18.78 0.06
CA ARG A 22 -0.75 -20.25 0.12
C ARG A 22 -0.04 -20.74 -1.14
N GLU A 23 0.74 -21.81 -1.04
CA GLU A 23 1.61 -22.39 -2.10
C GLU A 23 0.93 -22.63 -3.47
N ALA A 24 -0.26 -23.23 -3.50
CA ALA A 24 -1.07 -23.39 -4.73
C ALA A 24 -1.85 -22.12 -5.13
N GLU A 25 -1.74 -21.06 -4.33
CA GLU A 25 -2.55 -19.84 -4.37
C GLU A 25 -1.67 -18.57 -4.58
N ILE A 26 -0.34 -18.72 -4.75
CA ILE A 26 0.66 -17.63 -4.79
C ILE A 26 0.30 -16.53 -5.81
N ILE A 27 -0.28 -16.95 -6.94
CA ILE A 27 -0.54 -16.10 -8.10
C ILE A 27 -2.06 -15.94 -8.34
N PHE A 28 -2.91 -16.73 -7.66
CA PHE A 28 -4.21 -17.13 -8.20
C PHE A 28 -5.43 -16.78 -7.35
N ARG A 29 -5.33 -16.15 -6.17
CA ARG A 29 -6.52 -15.79 -5.35
C ARG A 29 -6.54 -14.33 -4.89
N LYS A 30 -7.75 -13.87 -4.48
CA LYS A 30 -8.04 -12.60 -3.77
C LYS A 30 -7.17 -12.46 -2.52
N GLY A 31 -5.91 -12.10 -2.71
CA GLY A 31 -4.92 -12.19 -1.66
C GLY A 31 -3.82 -11.16 -1.80
N VAL A 32 -3.45 -10.74 -3.00
CA VAL A 32 -2.36 -9.76 -3.18
C VAL A 32 -2.88 -8.30 -3.18
N ARG A 33 -4.12 -8.09 -2.73
CA ARG A 33 -4.73 -6.76 -2.65
C ARG A 33 -3.93 -5.93 -1.65
N GLY A 34 -3.53 -4.73 -2.05
CA GLY A 34 -2.91 -3.75 -1.15
C GLY A 34 -1.39 -3.59 -1.26
N ILE A 35 -0.62 -4.61 -1.66
CA ILE A 35 0.86 -4.44 -1.78
C ILE A 35 1.22 -3.36 -2.79
N PHE A 36 0.49 -3.27 -3.90
CA PHE A 36 0.71 -2.22 -4.89
C PHE A 36 0.49 -0.82 -4.29
N MET A 37 -0.38 -0.65 -3.28
CA MET A 37 -0.61 0.64 -2.61
C MET A 37 0.47 1.01 -1.61
N LEU A 38 1.23 0.04 -1.11
CA LEU A 38 2.45 0.31 -0.37
C LEU A 38 3.58 0.80 -1.30
N LEU A 39 3.51 0.50 -2.60
CA LEU A 39 4.52 0.88 -3.58
C LEU A 39 4.10 2.05 -4.48
N ALA A 40 2.79 2.29 -4.62
CA ALA A 40 2.27 3.36 -5.46
C ALA A 40 2.42 4.72 -4.80
N VAL A 41 3.06 5.63 -5.51
CA VAL A 41 3.22 7.00 -5.02
C VAL A 41 1.96 7.80 -5.36
N PRO A 42 1.25 8.38 -4.38
CA PRO A 42 0.07 9.18 -4.62
C PRO A 42 0.41 10.41 -5.46
N THR A 43 -0.47 10.75 -6.41
CA THR A 43 -0.38 11.94 -7.27
C THR A 43 -1.31 13.06 -6.80
N PHE A 44 -1.86 12.92 -5.58
CA PHE A 44 -2.79 13.86 -5.02
C PHE A 44 -2.15 15.24 -4.80
N HIS A 45 -2.72 16.26 -5.43
CA HIS A 45 -2.39 17.65 -5.16
C HIS A 45 -3.45 18.23 -4.22
N ILE A 46 -3.03 18.64 -3.03
CA ILE A 46 -3.90 19.38 -2.10
C ILE A 46 -3.99 20.81 -2.62
N TYR A 47 -5.15 21.20 -3.13
CA TYR A 47 -5.44 22.59 -3.42
C TYR A 47 -5.96 23.25 -2.13
N PRO A 48 -5.23 24.23 -1.54
CA PRO A 48 -5.55 24.81 -0.22
C PRO A 48 -6.94 25.44 -0.11
N ASP A 49 -7.56 25.83 -1.22
CA ASP A 49 -8.84 26.56 -1.21
C ASP A 49 -10.05 25.70 -1.64
N TYR A 50 -9.85 24.39 -1.87
CA TYR A 50 -10.84 23.55 -2.54
C TYR A 50 -11.33 22.44 -1.63
N VAL A 51 -12.65 22.40 -1.47
CA VAL A 51 -13.38 21.33 -0.78
C VAL A 51 -14.30 20.68 -1.83
N THR A 52 -14.50 19.36 -1.78
CA THR A 52 -15.34 18.68 -2.79
C THR A 52 -16.77 19.20 -2.71
N SER A 53 -17.35 19.48 -3.87
CA SER A 53 -18.77 19.80 -4.01
C SER A 53 -19.59 18.64 -4.58
N GLY A 54 -18.97 17.47 -4.78
CA GLY A 54 -19.57 16.30 -5.44
C GLY A 54 -18.57 15.15 -5.61
N ALA A 55 -19.07 13.96 -6.01
CA ALA A 55 -18.43 12.63 -5.93
C ALA A 55 -17.15 12.43 -6.77
N HIS A 56 -16.80 13.35 -7.67
CA HIS A 56 -15.74 13.13 -8.64
C HIS A 56 -14.45 13.90 -8.33
N PRO A 57 -13.26 13.32 -8.62
CA PRO A 57 -11.96 14.02 -8.51
C PRO A 57 -11.82 15.28 -9.38
N GLY A 58 -12.81 15.63 -10.20
CA GLY A 58 -12.89 16.86 -10.99
C GLY A 58 -13.95 17.86 -10.53
N SER A 59 -14.72 17.57 -9.46
CA SER A 59 -15.77 18.45 -8.93
C SER A 59 -15.34 19.27 -7.69
N TRP A 60 -14.03 19.52 -7.57
CA TRP A 60 -13.49 20.45 -6.58
C TRP A 60 -13.93 21.86 -6.94
N LYS A 61 -14.74 22.48 -6.08
CA LYS A 61 -15.06 23.90 -6.21
C LYS A 61 -14.29 24.64 -5.13
N LYS A 62 -13.78 25.82 -5.48
CA LYS A 62 -13.24 26.75 -4.49
C LYS A 62 -14.37 27.03 -3.50
N MET A 63 -14.18 26.73 -2.22
CA MET A 63 -15.20 27.13 -1.24
C MET A 63 -15.18 28.65 -1.16
N PRO A 64 -16.29 29.35 -1.40
CA PRO A 64 -16.36 30.75 -1.04
C PRO A 64 -16.34 30.80 0.49
N TYR A 65 -15.19 31.16 1.06
CA TYR A 65 -15.04 31.47 2.50
C TYR A 65 -16.16 32.40 3.00
N ALA A 66 -16.71 33.23 2.11
CA ALA A 66 -17.77 34.20 2.35
C ALA A 66 -19.15 33.62 2.72
N SER A 67 -19.45 32.33 2.51
CA SER A 67 -20.79 31.77 2.78
C SER A 67 -20.89 30.95 4.08
N ILE A 68 -19.86 30.93 4.92
CA ILE A 68 -19.87 30.19 6.18
C ILE A 68 -20.10 31.18 7.31
N GLN A 69 -21.35 31.31 7.77
CA GLN A 69 -21.61 32.10 8.98
C GLN A 69 -20.85 31.48 10.15
N PRO A 70 -20.01 32.25 10.88
CA PRO A 70 -19.35 31.76 12.07
C PRO A 70 -20.42 31.32 13.06
N SER A 71 -20.29 30.11 13.57
CA SER A 71 -20.98 29.75 14.81
C SER A 71 -20.59 30.77 15.90
N ASN A 72 -21.44 30.99 16.91
CA ASN A 72 -21.10 31.82 18.09
C ASN A 72 -19.89 31.30 18.90
N CYS A 73 -19.15 30.32 18.38
CA CYS A 73 -17.97 29.73 18.98
C CYS A 73 -16.76 30.66 18.81
N PHE A 74 -16.07 30.93 19.90
CA PHE A 74 -14.84 31.73 19.94
C PHE A 74 -13.79 31.26 18.91
N ILE A 75 -13.59 29.95 18.78
CA ILE A 75 -12.61 29.37 17.86
C ILE A 75 -12.96 29.69 16.40
N ALA A 76 -14.25 29.71 16.04
CA ALA A 76 -14.70 30.04 14.68
C ALA A 76 -14.58 31.54 14.34
N ARG A 77 -14.30 32.40 15.34
CA ARG A 77 -14.04 33.84 15.16
C ARG A 77 -12.57 34.18 15.03
N LEU A 78 -11.67 33.22 15.29
CA LEU A 78 -10.24 33.42 15.10
C LEU A 78 -9.91 33.47 13.60
N PRO A 79 -8.90 34.24 13.17
CA PRO A 79 -8.33 34.12 11.84
C PRO A 79 -7.92 32.68 11.52
N SER A 80 -8.09 32.26 10.26
CA SER A 80 -7.83 30.89 9.82
C SER A 80 -6.40 30.42 10.09
N GLU A 81 -5.45 31.35 10.13
CA GLU A 81 -4.03 31.13 10.42
C GLU A 81 -3.85 30.66 11.87
N LEU A 82 -4.55 31.29 12.83
CA LEU A 82 -4.49 30.90 14.23
C LEU A 82 -5.15 29.55 14.46
N VAL A 83 -6.28 29.29 13.79
CA VAL A 83 -6.94 27.98 13.84
C VAL A 83 -6.04 26.90 13.23
N ALA A 84 -5.36 27.19 12.13
CA ALA A 84 -4.39 26.28 11.52
C ALA A 84 -3.18 26.02 12.45
N MET A 85 -2.73 27.02 13.22
CA MET A 85 -1.71 26.83 14.25
C MET A 85 -2.20 25.92 15.38
N ILE A 86 -3.44 26.07 15.84
CA ILE A 86 -4.05 25.18 16.85
C ILE A 86 -4.10 23.74 16.30
N ILE A 87 -4.63 23.56 15.09
CA ILE A 87 -4.76 22.25 14.43
C ILE A 87 -3.41 21.54 14.28
N LYS A 88 -2.32 22.27 14.05
CA LYS A 88 -0.96 21.69 13.96
C LYS A 88 -0.45 21.10 15.28
N ASN A 89 -1.04 21.47 16.42
CA ASN A 89 -0.56 21.09 17.76
C ASN A 89 -1.47 20.07 18.47
N ILE A 90 -2.51 19.58 17.81
CA ILE A 90 -3.41 18.56 18.35
C ILE A 90 -3.28 17.26 17.55
N ASP A 91 -3.67 16.12 18.14
CA ASP A 91 -3.59 14.83 17.46
C ASP A 91 -4.61 14.72 16.33
N ILE A 92 -4.37 13.79 15.40
CA ILE A 92 -5.17 13.68 14.18
C ILE A 92 -6.64 13.29 14.44
N ILE A 93 -6.91 12.58 15.53
CA ILE A 93 -8.28 12.20 15.93
C ILE A 93 -9.00 13.44 16.44
N ASP A 94 -8.33 14.27 17.23
CA ASP A 94 -8.86 15.56 17.68
C ASP A 94 -9.08 16.54 16.53
N VAL A 95 -8.19 16.58 15.53
CA VAL A 95 -8.41 17.36 14.30
C VAL A 95 -9.70 16.91 13.60
N LEU A 96 -9.92 15.60 13.49
CA LEU A 96 -11.13 15.05 12.89
C LEU A 96 -12.37 15.48 13.68
N HIS A 97 -12.40 15.29 15.01
CA HIS A 97 -13.54 15.70 15.84
C HIS A 97 -13.80 17.21 15.77
N LEU A 98 -12.74 18.03 15.81
CA LEU A 98 -12.83 19.48 15.71
C LEU A 98 -13.42 19.89 14.36
N GLY A 99 -12.95 19.28 13.25
CA GLY A 99 -13.48 19.53 11.92
C GLY A 99 -14.94 19.13 11.78
N LEU A 100 -15.34 18.01 12.39
CA LEU A 100 -16.72 17.51 12.34
C LEU A 100 -17.72 18.36 13.15
N SER A 101 -17.24 19.31 13.96
CA SER A 101 -18.11 20.22 14.72
C SER A 101 -18.81 21.27 13.84
N CYS A 102 -18.16 21.76 12.77
CA CYS A 102 -18.76 22.74 11.86
C CYS A 102 -18.02 22.87 10.52
N ARG A 103 -18.69 23.46 9.52
CA ARG A 103 -18.15 23.66 8.16
C ARG A 103 -16.85 24.47 8.12
N TYR A 104 -16.73 25.50 8.95
CA TYR A 104 -15.55 26.36 9.01
C TYR A 104 -14.31 25.60 9.51
N LEU A 105 -14.45 24.84 10.60
CA LEU A 105 -13.34 24.05 11.14
C LEU A 105 -13.02 22.86 10.24
N TRP A 106 -14.01 22.27 9.57
CA TRP A 106 -13.78 21.25 8.56
C TRP A 106 -12.89 21.76 7.42
N SER A 107 -13.17 22.94 6.85
CA SER A 107 -12.39 23.43 5.71
C SER A 107 -10.91 23.65 6.06
N ILE A 108 -10.61 24.00 7.32
CA ILE A 108 -9.22 24.18 7.79
C ILE A 108 -8.59 22.82 8.17
N GLY A 109 -9.30 21.99 8.94
CA GLY A 109 -8.82 20.70 9.44
C GLY A 109 -8.65 19.64 8.36
N TRP A 110 -9.48 19.70 7.31
CA TRP A 110 -9.44 18.79 6.16
C TRP A 110 -8.04 18.64 5.58
N HIS A 111 -7.28 19.73 5.45
CA HIS A 111 -5.93 19.69 4.90
C HIS A 111 -4.97 18.84 5.74
N THR A 112 -5.07 18.90 7.06
CA THR A 112 -4.26 18.07 7.94
C THR A 112 -4.68 16.61 7.87
N ILE A 113 -5.99 16.34 7.84
CA ILE A 113 -6.54 14.98 7.76
C ILE A 113 -6.15 14.30 6.44
N ILE A 114 -6.31 14.98 5.31
CA ILE A 114 -5.98 14.42 4.00
C ILE A 114 -4.46 14.23 3.83
N ARG A 115 -3.63 15.14 4.36
CA ARG A 115 -2.16 14.98 4.38
C ARG A 115 -1.74 13.75 5.17
N PHE A 116 -2.35 13.57 6.34
CA PHE A 116 -2.11 12.38 7.15
C PHE A 116 -2.52 11.12 6.39
N ALA A 117 -3.72 11.08 5.81
CA ALA A 117 -4.17 9.93 5.01
C ALA A 117 -3.20 9.61 3.85
N VAL A 118 -2.81 10.62 3.07
CA VAL A 118 -1.85 10.48 1.94
C VAL A 118 -0.47 10.02 2.41
N SER A 119 0.01 10.47 3.58
CA SER A 119 1.31 10.07 4.13
C SER A 119 1.41 8.59 4.47
N THR A 120 0.29 7.88 4.56
CA THR A 120 0.26 6.44 4.82
C THR A 120 0.23 5.59 3.55
N LEU A 121 0.27 6.21 2.37
CA LEU A 121 0.33 5.55 1.07
C LEU A 121 1.77 5.52 0.55
N GLY A 122 2.11 4.54 -0.29
CA GLY A 122 3.43 4.47 -0.91
C GLY A 122 4.58 4.31 0.08
N LEU A 123 4.32 3.81 1.31
CA LEU A 123 5.32 3.71 2.40
C LEU A 123 6.56 2.88 2.04
N TRP A 124 6.41 1.93 1.12
CA TRP A 124 7.48 1.06 0.63
C TRP A 124 8.02 1.51 -0.73
N ALA A 125 7.53 2.60 -1.31
CA ALA A 125 8.04 3.12 -2.58
C ALA A 125 9.55 3.41 -2.47
N GLY A 126 10.33 2.81 -3.37
CA GLY A 126 11.79 2.89 -3.38
C GLY A 126 12.48 2.03 -2.31
N THR A 127 11.76 1.18 -1.59
CA THR A 127 12.34 0.27 -0.58
C THR A 127 12.55 -1.13 -1.18
N PRO A 128 13.67 -1.80 -0.90
CA PRO A 128 13.86 -3.21 -1.21
C PRO A 128 12.79 -4.11 -0.62
N VAL A 129 12.13 -4.91 -1.47
CA VAL A 129 11.04 -5.81 -1.06
C VAL A 129 11.26 -7.23 -1.57
N VAL A 130 10.84 -8.21 -0.77
CA VAL A 130 10.88 -9.64 -1.14
C VAL A 130 9.58 -10.31 -0.70
N CYS A 131 9.13 -11.32 -1.45
CA CYS A 131 8.03 -12.19 -1.06
C CYS A 131 8.59 -13.59 -0.75
N MET A 132 8.47 -14.07 0.49
CA MET A 132 9.09 -15.35 0.90
C MET A 132 8.19 -16.22 1.75
N GLY A 133 8.38 -17.53 1.57
CA GLY A 133 7.71 -18.58 2.32
C GLY A 133 8.40 -18.89 3.65
N HIS A 134 7.63 -19.40 4.62
CA HIS A 134 8.17 -19.81 5.92
C HIS A 134 9.10 -21.03 5.87
N ARG A 135 9.07 -21.84 4.81
CA ARG A 135 9.90 -23.05 4.73
C ARG A 135 11.24 -22.81 4.02
N HIS A 136 11.61 -21.55 3.83
CA HIS A 136 12.94 -21.19 3.34
C HIS A 136 14.04 -21.65 4.31
N ARG A 137 15.25 -21.87 3.78
CA ARG A 137 16.40 -22.33 4.56
C ARG A 137 16.71 -21.36 5.72
N TYR A 138 17.13 -21.93 6.85
CA TYR A 138 17.46 -21.21 8.07
C TYR A 138 18.91 -20.69 8.04
N GLY A 139 19.17 -19.59 8.74
CA GLY A 139 20.52 -19.03 8.95
C GLY A 139 21.03 -18.13 7.84
N SER A 140 22.18 -17.51 8.09
CA SER A 140 22.86 -16.57 7.18
C SER A 140 23.43 -17.22 5.92
N ASP A 141 23.69 -18.53 5.96
CA ASP A 141 24.12 -19.31 4.80
C ASP A 141 22.99 -19.55 3.77
N ALA A 142 21.75 -19.19 4.10
CA ALA A 142 20.64 -19.27 3.16
C ALA A 142 20.83 -18.25 2.01
N PRO A 143 20.54 -18.65 0.75
CA PRO A 143 20.78 -17.80 -0.40
C PRO A 143 19.72 -16.69 -0.48
N TYR A 144 19.96 -15.55 0.16
CA TYR A 144 19.12 -14.36 0.00
C TYR A 144 19.57 -13.50 -1.19
N PRO A 145 18.65 -12.73 -1.81
CA PRO A 145 19.01 -11.75 -2.81
C PRO A 145 20.08 -10.79 -2.29
N ARG A 146 21.08 -10.49 -3.14
CA ARG A 146 22.17 -9.59 -2.77
C ARG A 146 21.63 -8.20 -2.47
N GLY A 147 22.13 -7.59 -1.39
CA GLY A 147 21.73 -6.24 -0.97
C GLY A 147 20.36 -6.15 -0.28
N LEU A 148 19.66 -7.27 -0.09
CA LEU A 148 18.38 -7.31 0.63
C LEU A 148 18.55 -7.19 2.15
N LEU A 149 19.63 -7.77 2.70
CA LEU A 149 19.85 -7.90 4.14
C LEU A 149 21.12 -7.16 4.54
N SER A 150 21.02 -6.38 5.61
CA SER A 150 22.18 -5.82 6.31
C SER A 150 22.89 -6.89 7.14
N GLU A 151 24.19 -6.72 7.40
CA GLU A 151 24.98 -7.60 8.28
C GLU A 151 24.36 -7.74 9.68
N ALA A 152 23.81 -6.65 10.23
CA ALA A 152 23.14 -6.67 11.52
C ALA A 152 21.91 -7.60 11.55
N LEU A 153 21.17 -7.66 10.43
CA LEU A 153 20.00 -8.51 10.28
C LEU A 153 20.41 -9.99 10.10
N LEU A 154 21.47 -10.27 9.34
CA LEU A 154 22.05 -11.61 9.24
C LEU A 154 22.50 -12.13 10.62
N ALA A 155 23.19 -11.30 11.40
CA ALA A 155 23.60 -11.66 12.76
C ALA A 155 22.42 -11.84 13.73
N GLU A 156 21.29 -11.15 13.53
CA GLU A 156 20.06 -11.40 14.28
C GLU A 156 19.43 -12.74 13.91
N MET A 157 19.41 -13.07 12.62
CA MET A 157 18.92 -14.36 12.12
C MET A 157 19.73 -15.53 12.67
N ASP A 158 21.06 -15.44 12.70
CA ASP A 158 21.94 -16.49 13.23
C ASP A 158 21.79 -16.67 14.74
N ARG A 159 21.62 -15.57 15.48
CA ARG A 159 21.41 -15.61 16.93
C ARG A 159 20.06 -16.22 17.31
N GLY A 160 19.05 -16.13 16.45
CA GLY A 160 17.72 -16.68 16.70
C GLY A 160 16.91 -15.97 17.79
N LEU A 161 15.78 -16.58 18.17
CA LEU A 161 14.91 -16.06 19.23
C LEU A 161 15.43 -16.48 20.61
N ARG A 162 15.66 -15.49 21.50
CA ARG A 162 16.05 -15.72 22.89
C ARG A 162 14.83 -15.95 23.78
N ARG A 163 14.97 -16.88 24.72
CA ARG A 163 13.97 -17.32 25.71
C ARG A 163 13.34 -16.18 26.56
N ASN A 164 14.07 -15.08 26.76
CA ASN A 164 13.62 -13.92 27.56
C ASN A 164 13.32 -12.66 26.73
N SER A 165 13.33 -12.74 25.39
CA SER A 165 12.96 -11.59 24.58
C SER A 165 11.44 -11.36 24.67
N ARG A 166 11.01 -10.09 24.76
CA ARG A 166 9.60 -9.66 24.62
C ARG A 166 9.12 -9.92 23.18
N ALA A 167 9.20 -11.17 22.72
CA ALA A 167 8.67 -11.66 21.46
C ALA A 167 7.20 -11.26 21.36
N ARG A 168 6.83 -10.65 20.23
CA ARG A 168 5.57 -9.90 20.12
C ARG A 168 4.34 -10.78 19.90
N SER A 169 4.45 -12.12 19.75
CA SER A 169 3.25 -12.96 19.57
C SER A 169 3.48 -14.49 19.73
N LEU A 170 2.70 -15.11 20.62
CA LEU A 170 1.87 -16.35 20.52
C LEU A 170 2.37 -17.66 19.83
N SER A 171 3.55 -17.73 19.21
CA SER A 171 4.05 -18.94 18.52
C SER A 171 5.34 -19.52 19.11
N MET A 172 5.66 -19.18 20.36
CA MET A 172 6.88 -19.63 21.05
C MET A 172 7.01 -21.17 21.10
N GLY A 173 5.91 -21.90 20.95
CA GLY A 173 5.90 -23.36 20.93
C GLY A 173 6.23 -24.01 19.57
N MET A 174 6.41 -23.24 18.49
CA MET A 174 6.54 -23.80 17.13
C MET A 174 7.95 -23.69 16.54
N TYR A 175 8.85 -22.89 17.13
CA TYR A 175 10.19 -22.65 16.59
C TYR A 175 11.28 -22.94 17.62
N PRO A 176 12.38 -23.61 17.23
CA PRO A 176 13.45 -23.92 18.15
C PRO A 176 14.17 -22.63 18.60
N LEU A 177 14.19 -22.40 19.91
CA LEU A 177 14.91 -21.29 20.54
C LEU A 177 16.41 -21.40 20.30
N ASP A 178 17.09 -20.25 20.28
CA ASP A 178 18.55 -20.13 20.13
C ASP A 178 19.12 -20.88 18.91
N LYS A 179 18.28 -21.10 17.88
CA LYS A 179 18.68 -21.63 16.57
C LYS A 179 18.54 -20.56 15.47
N PRO A 180 19.34 -20.65 14.40
CA PRO A 180 19.21 -19.74 13.27
C PRO A 180 17.79 -19.73 12.69
N LEU A 181 17.31 -18.54 12.33
CA LEU A 181 16.01 -18.31 11.73
C LEU A 181 16.14 -18.03 10.24
N ASN A 182 15.06 -18.21 9.48
CA ASN A 182 14.93 -17.58 8.17
C ASN A 182 14.29 -16.20 8.32
N LEU A 183 14.40 -15.37 7.28
CA LEU A 183 13.89 -14.00 7.31
C LEU A 183 12.38 -13.95 7.55
N GLY A 184 11.61 -14.92 7.04
CA GLY A 184 10.18 -15.03 7.29
C GLY A 184 9.89 -15.18 8.79
N HIS A 185 10.55 -16.12 9.47
CA HIS A 185 10.39 -16.32 10.91
C HIS A 185 10.81 -15.10 11.72
N LEU A 186 11.93 -14.47 11.36
CA LEU A 186 12.39 -13.27 12.06
C LEU A 186 11.39 -12.11 11.87
N ALA A 187 10.89 -11.90 10.65
CA ALA A 187 9.93 -10.85 10.36
C ALA A 187 8.64 -11.02 11.17
N PHE A 188 8.10 -12.24 11.26
CA PHE A 188 6.87 -12.49 12.02
C PHE A 188 6.96 -12.17 13.52
N ASP A 189 8.15 -12.31 14.11
CA ASP A 189 8.38 -12.00 15.52
C ASP A 189 8.79 -10.55 15.77
N ARG A 190 9.66 -10.01 14.91
CA ARG A 190 10.39 -8.76 15.16
C ARG A 190 9.98 -7.59 14.30
N PHE A 191 9.29 -7.81 13.18
CA PHE A 191 8.96 -6.72 12.25
C PHE A 191 7.56 -6.18 12.56
N ASP A 192 7.38 -4.90 12.31
CA ASP A 192 6.09 -4.26 12.43
C ASP A 192 5.15 -4.76 11.33
N ARG A 193 3.94 -5.17 11.72
CA ARG A 193 2.91 -5.57 10.78
C ARG A 193 2.28 -4.32 10.20
N ILE A 194 2.51 -4.09 8.92
CA ILE A 194 1.88 -2.99 8.21
C ILE A 194 0.45 -3.38 7.86
N ARG A 195 -0.47 -2.44 8.10
CA ARG A 195 -1.89 -2.57 7.79
C ARG A 195 -2.10 -2.85 6.30
N ASP A 196 -3.15 -3.62 5.98
CA ASP A 196 -3.52 -3.86 4.59
C ASP A 196 -4.35 -2.67 4.12
N ILE A 197 -3.72 -1.73 3.40
CA ILE A 197 -4.37 -0.49 2.95
C ILE A 197 -5.63 -0.78 2.11
N ALA A 198 -5.75 -1.96 1.48
CA ALA A 198 -6.94 -2.33 0.71
C ALA A 198 -8.12 -2.73 1.58
N LYS A 199 -7.87 -3.18 2.81
CA LYS A 199 -8.91 -3.53 3.80
C LYS A 199 -9.15 -2.40 4.79
N ASP A 200 -8.05 -1.77 5.21
CA ASP A 200 -8.01 -0.70 6.17
C ASP A 200 -7.94 0.62 5.38
N ASN A 201 -9.09 1.14 4.91
CA ASN A 201 -9.16 2.35 4.07
C ASN A 201 -8.33 3.52 4.63
N LEU A 202 -8.35 3.70 5.97
CA LEU A 202 -7.51 4.64 6.73
C LEU A 202 -6.87 3.92 7.90
N PRO A 203 -5.90 4.59 8.59
CA PRO A 203 -5.58 4.22 9.96
C PRO A 203 -6.86 4.02 10.79
N PRO A 204 -6.96 2.91 11.57
CA PRO A 204 -8.11 2.63 12.42
C PRO A 204 -8.52 3.84 13.28
N ASP A 205 -7.53 4.59 13.74
CA ASP A 205 -7.60 5.84 14.50
C ASP A 205 -8.58 6.86 13.90
N LEU A 206 -8.66 6.96 12.57
CA LEU A 206 -9.60 7.84 11.88
C LEU A 206 -10.87 7.13 11.43
N THR A 207 -10.77 5.86 11.05
CA THR A 207 -11.91 5.11 10.49
C THR A 207 -13.04 4.97 11.52
N VAL A 208 -12.72 4.60 12.76
CA VAL A 208 -13.72 4.30 13.79
C VAL A 208 -14.49 5.55 14.22
N PRO A 209 -13.83 6.66 14.61
CA PRO A 209 -14.56 7.88 15.01
C PRO A 209 -15.37 8.46 13.85
N ALA A 210 -14.84 8.42 12.63
CA ALA A 210 -15.50 8.96 11.45
C ALA A 210 -16.76 8.15 11.07
N LYS A 211 -16.72 6.81 11.15
CA LYS A 211 -17.90 5.95 10.96
C LYS A 211 -18.94 6.16 12.05
N LEU A 212 -18.51 6.28 13.31
CA LEU A 212 -19.41 6.56 14.42
C LEU A 212 -20.17 7.88 14.19
N HIS A 213 -19.46 8.94 13.78
CA HIS A 213 -20.07 10.23 13.46
C HIS A 213 -21.12 10.13 12.35
N LEU A 214 -20.82 9.43 11.25
CA LEU A 214 -21.77 9.21 10.15
C LEU A 214 -23.09 8.56 10.61
N ASN A 215 -23.03 7.67 11.60
CA ASN A 215 -24.21 6.98 12.12
C ASN A 215 -25.07 7.88 13.02
N THR A 216 -24.54 8.98 13.54
CA THR A 216 -25.25 9.91 14.45
C THR A 216 -26.07 11.00 13.75
N GLN A 217 -26.09 11.03 12.40
CA GLN A 217 -26.83 11.98 11.55
C GLN A 217 -26.60 13.48 11.82
N ARG A 218 -25.58 13.87 12.59
CA ARG A 218 -25.13 15.26 12.66
C ARG A 218 -24.32 15.60 11.40
N TYR A 219 -24.22 16.90 11.10
CA TYR A 219 -23.48 17.48 9.97
C TYR A 219 -22.39 16.55 9.41
N SER A 220 -22.54 16.12 8.16
CA SER A 220 -21.59 15.23 7.47
C SER A 220 -20.97 15.99 6.30
N PRO A 221 -19.68 16.36 6.38
CA PRO A 221 -18.98 16.92 5.25
C PRO A 221 -18.97 15.92 4.09
N TYR A 222 -19.14 16.41 2.86
CA TYR A 222 -19.16 15.54 1.68
C TYR A 222 -17.83 14.79 1.53
N ASP A 223 -16.72 15.48 1.83
CA ASP A 223 -15.35 14.96 1.78
C ASP A 223 -15.08 13.85 2.81
N LEU A 224 -15.85 13.81 3.90
CA LEU A 224 -15.67 12.82 4.96
C LEU A 224 -15.83 11.40 4.40
N ARG A 225 -16.78 11.21 3.46
CA ARG A 225 -16.97 9.93 2.79
C ARG A 225 -15.77 9.52 1.95
N TYR A 226 -15.00 10.48 1.43
CA TYR A 226 -13.75 10.16 0.76
C TYR A 226 -12.74 9.65 1.76
N ILE A 227 -12.54 10.30 2.91
CA ILE A 227 -11.60 9.79 3.89
C ILE A 227 -12.02 8.37 4.33
N ILE A 228 -13.28 8.17 4.72
CA ILE A 228 -13.75 6.90 5.32
C ILE A 228 -13.88 5.74 4.34
N ASN A 229 -14.37 6.01 3.13
CA ASN A 229 -14.91 4.99 2.23
C ASN A 229 -14.00 4.73 1.02
N GLN A 230 -12.75 5.18 1.09
CA GLN A 230 -11.92 5.25 -0.11
C GLN A 230 -11.54 3.85 -0.61
N CYS A 231 -12.12 3.49 -1.75
CA CYS A 231 -11.29 3.07 -2.87
C CYS A 231 -10.32 4.24 -3.14
N PRO A 232 -9.01 4.10 -2.84
CA PRO A 232 -8.09 5.25 -2.80
C PRO A 232 -7.79 5.86 -4.19
N TYR A 233 -8.50 5.42 -5.25
CA TYR A 233 -8.44 5.94 -6.61
C TYR A 233 -8.41 7.48 -6.69
N ALA A 234 -9.18 8.18 -5.84
CA ALA A 234 -9.19 9.65 -5.83
C ALA A 234 -7.84 10.28 -5.47
N LEU A 235 -6.98 9.58 -4.70
CA LEU A 235 -5.64 10.03 -4.33
C LEU A 235 -4.58 9.71 -5.39
N TYR A 236 -4.95 8.92 -6.39
CA TYR A 236 -4.11 8.57 -7.53
C TYR A 236 -4.72 9.14 -8.82
N TRP A 237 -5.10 10.41 -8.77
CA TRP A 237 -5.62 11.10 -9.95
C TRP A 237 -4.67 10.92 -11.13
N THR A 238 -5.24 10.49 -12.25
CA THR A 238 -4.50 10.12 -13.45
C THR A 238 -5.01 10.98 -14.60
N PRO A 239 -4.17 11.84 -15.20
CA PRO A 239 -4.54 12.58 -16.40
C PRO A 239 -5.02 11.64 -17.51
N PRO A 240 -5.95 12.06 -18.38
CA PRO A 240 -6.31 11.29 -19.56
C PRO A 240 -5.09 10.93 -20.41
N GLY A 241 -4.94 9.65 -20.76
CA GLY A 241 -3.80 9.14 -21.54
C GLY A 241 -2.52 8.88 -20.74
N GLU A 242 -2.47 9.25 -19.46
CA GLU A 242 -1.32 8.95 -18.60
C GLU A 242 -1.30 7.44 -18.23
N ILE A 243 -0.15 6.81 -18.45
CA ILE A 243 0.08 5.39 -18.14
C ILE A 243 0.81 5.30 -16.80
N TRP A 244 0.45 4.33 -15.97
CA TRP A 244 1.20 4.01 -14.76
C TRP A 244 2.20 2.90 -15.04
N VAL A 245 3.33 2.94 -14.33
CA VAL A 245 4.39 1.95 -14.44
C VAL A 245 4.79 1.46 -13.05
N LEU A 246 4.97 0.15 -12.91
CA LEU A 246 5.70 -0.46 -11.81
C LEU A 246 7.17 -0.54 -12.25
N ARG A 247 8.10 -0.06 -11.44
CA ARG A 247 9.52 -0.02 -11.82
C ARG A 247 10.41 -0.60 -10.73
N SER A 248 11.48 -1.25 -11.17
CA SER A 248 12.63 -1.59 -10.33
C SER A 248 13.69 -0.52 -10.50
N GLN A 249 13.93 0.26 -9.44
CA GLN A 249 14.98 1.27 -9.42
C GLN A 249 16.37 0.63 -9.43
N THR A 250 16.49 -0.57 -8.87
CA THR A 250 17.73 -1.37 -8.83
C THR A 250 18.14 -1.84 -10.22
N ALA A 251 17.21 -2.38 -11.00
CA ALA A 251 17.51 -2.96 -12.32
C ALA A 251 17.36 -1.97 -13.48
N ARG A 252 16.74 -0.79 -13.24
CA ARG A 252 16.32 0.16 -14.28
C ARG A 252 15.38 -0.49 -15.32
N GLU A 253 14.48 -1.31 -14.81
CA GLU A 253 13.44 -1.98 -15.59
C GLU A 253 12.05 -1.50 -15.14
N TYR A 254 11.06 -1.56 -16.03
CA TYR A 254 9.69 -1.20 -15.70
C TYR A 254 8.66 -2.06 -16.46
N ILE A 255 7.44 -2.06 -15.93
CA ILE A 255 6.26 -2.74 -16.45
C ILE A 255 5.15 -1.69 -16.59
N ARG A 256 4.61 -1.53 -17.80
CA ARG A 256 3.46 -0.66 -18.04
C ARG A 256 2.15 -1.30 -17.56
N SER A 257 1.24 -0.49 -17.03
CA SER A 257 -0.13 -0.94 -16.74
C SER A 257 -0.82 -1.51 -17.97
N THR A 258 -0.56 -0.95 -19.15
CA THR A 258 -1.12 -1.41 -20.44
C THR A 258 -0.54 -2.72 -20.93
N SER A 259 0.68 -3.11 -20.51
CA SER A 259 1.27 -4.40 -20.87
C SER A 259 0.72 -5.53 -20.00
N ILE A 260 0.43 -5.25 -18.73
CA ILE A 260 0.01 -6.28 -17.76
C ILE A 260 -1.51 -6.48 -17.68
N ALA A 261 -2.29 -5.44 -17.96
CA ALA A 261 -3.73 -5.50 -17.88
C ALA A 261 -4.32 -6.34 -19.03
N MET A 262 -5.32 -7.18 -18.72
CA MET A 262 -6.01 -7.99 -19.73
C MET A 262 -6.79 -7.15 -20.74
N HIS A 263 -7.20 -5.93 -20.36
CA HIS A 263 -7.91 -4.99 -21.21
C HIS A 263 -7.63 -3.55 -20.72
N THR A 264 -7.50 -2.60 -21.64
CA THR A 264 -7.18 -1.19 -21.29
C THR A 264 -8.28 -0.53 -20.44
N GLY A 265 -9.54 -0.91 -20.67
CA GLY A 265 -10.70 -0.46 -19.88
C GLY A 265 -10.69 -0.93 -18.40
N TYR A 266 -9.80 -1.85 -18.04
CA TYR A 266 -9.60 -2.30 -16.65
C TYR A 266 -8.60 -1.45 -15.87
N ILE A 267 -7.95 -0.49 -16.54
CA ILE A 267 -6.90 0.35 -15.96
C ILE A 267 -7.54 1.64 -15.43
N ARG A 268 -7.30 1.90 -14.15
CA ARG A 268 -7.69 3.11 -13.44
C ARG A 268 -6.51 3.56 -12.60
N GLY A 269 -5.58 4.28 -13.23
CA GLY A 269 -4.34 4.69 -12.57
C GLY A 269 -3.49 3.47 -12.17
N PRO A 270 -3.04 3.35 -10.90
CA PRO A 270 -2.36 2.14 -10.42
C PRO A 270 -3.32 0.99 -10.11
N PHE A 271 -4.65 1.20 -10.18
CA PHE A 271 -5.66 0.17 -9.94
C PHE A 271 -5.98 -0.53 -11.25
N ILE A 272 -5.71 -1.82 -11.32
CA ILE A 272 -5.97 -2.64 -12.51
C ILE A 272 -6.88 -3.78 -12.09
N LEU A 273 -8.03 -3.89 -12.75
CA LEU A 273 -8.99 -4.95 -12.47
C LEU A 273 -8.49 -6.30 -13.03
N GLY A 274 -8.52 -7.33 -12.18
CA GLY A 274 -8.04 -8.67 -12.51
C GLY A 274 -6.53 -8.80 -12.31
N ILE A 275 -5.77 -9.07 -13.38
CA ILE A 275 -4.31 -9.15 -13.33
C ILE A 275 -3.71 -7.75 -13.50
N GLY A 276 -2.91 -7.33 -12.54
CA GLY A 276 -2.33 -6.00 -12.47
C GLY A 276 -0.96 -5.97 -11.80
N PHE A 277 -0.66 -4.83 -11.16
CA PHE A 277 0.62 -4.64 -10.49
C PHE A 277 0.82 -5.57 -9.30
N SER A 278 -0.24 -5.92 -8.57
CA SER A 278 -0.17 -6.87 -7.46
C SER A 278 0.42 -8.21 -7.88
N GLU A 279 -0.07 -8.77 -8.99
CA GLU A 279 0.39 -10.04 -9.54
C GLU A 279 1.80 -9.91 -10.09
N ALA A 280 2.11 -8.79 -10.75
CA ALA A 280 3.47 -8.51 -11.22
C ALA A 280 4.47 -8.40 -10.07
N ILE A 281 4.12 -7.73 -8.97
CA ILE A 281 4.95 -7.65 -7.76
C ILE A 281 5.14 -9.04 -7.16
N CYS A 282 4.06 -9.81 -7.01
CA CYS A 282 4.15 -11.17 -6.48
C CYS A 282 5.12 -12.01 -7.29
N HIS A 283 4.87 -12.11 -8.60
CA HIS A 283 5.70 -12.87 -9.52
C HIS A 283 7.14 -12.39 -9.48
N GLN A 284 7.41 -11.08 -9.60
CA GLN A 284 8.77 -10.58 -9.68
C GLN A 284 9.55 -10.60 -8.37
N THR A 285 8.88 -10.62 -7.21
CA THR A 285 9.56 -10.55 -5.89
C THR A 285 9.55 -11.87 -5.13
N LEU A 286 8.86 -12.89 -5.64
CA LEU A 286 8.80 -14.22 -5.04
C LEU A 286 10.21 -14.83 -4.96
N TRP A 287 10.58 -15.30 -3.78
CA TRP A 287 11.85 -15.97 -3.55
C TRP A 287 11.61 -17.29 -2.83
N ASN A 288 11.56 -18.36 -3.61
CA ASN A 288 11.42 -19.72 -3.15
C ASN A 288 12.39 -20.64 -3.89
N ASP A 289 13.33 -21.24 -3.16
CA ASP A 289 14.38 -22.11 -3.70
C ASP A 289 13.85 -23.35 -4.44
N ASN A 290 12.65 -23.81 -4.09
CA ASN A 290 12.07 -25.03 -4.64
C ASN A 290 11.07 -24.76 -5.78
N VAL A 291 10.66 -23.51 -5.98
CA VAL A 291 9.55 -23.16 -6.88
C VAL A 291 9.98 -22.14 -7.91
N TYR A 292 10.36 -20.94 -7.47
CA TYR A 292 10.60 -19.82 -8.35
C TYR A 292 11.33 -18.69 -7.61
N ARG A 293 12.29 -18.08 -8.30
CA ARG A 293 13.01 -16.89 -7.86
C ARG A 293 12.77 -15.78 -8.88
N GLY A 294 11.98 -14.79 -8.51
CA GLY A 294 11.68 -13.64 -9.34
C GLY A 294 12.89 -12.73 -9.51
N ASP A 295 13.02 -12.15 -10.71
CA ASP A 295 14.16 -11.30 -11.09
C ASP A 295 14.28 -10.05 -10.21
N TRP A 296 13.20 -9.62 -9.55
CA TRP A 296 13.17 -8.44 -8.70
C TRP A 296 13.06 -8.73 -7.20
N ALA A 297 13.32 -9.95 -6.78
CA ALA A 297 13.43 -10.28 -5.36
C ALA A 297 14.52 -9.41 -4.71
N GLY A 298 14.12 -8.57 -3.76
CA GLY A 298 14.98 -7.63 -3.05
C GLY A 298 15.34 -6.35 -3.81
N HIS A 299 14.69 -6.06 -4.93
CA HIS A 299 14.83 -4.77 -5.61
C HIS A 299 14.02 -3.67 -4.92
N ALA A 300 14.49 -2.43 -5.07
CA ALA A 300 13.76 -1.23 -4.68
C ALA A 300 12.66 -0.93 -5.72
N LEU A 301 11.39 -1.06 -5.33
CA LEU A 301 10.26 -0.92 -6.23
C LEU A 301 9.40 0.31 -5.92
N ASP A 302 8.81 0.91 -6.95
CA ASP A 302 7.72 1.88 -6.80
C ASP A 302 6.79 1.86 -8.02
N ILE A 303 5.57 2.39 -7.83
CA ILE A 303 4.59 2.56 -8.91
C ILE A 303 4.32 4.04 -9.08
N VAL A 304 4.56 4.55 -10.30
CA VAL A 304 4.49 5.97 -10.61
C VAL A 304 3.87 6.20 -12.00
N PRO A 305 3.42 7.42 -12.32
CA PRO A 305 3.09 7.79 -13.68
C PRO A 305 4.31 7.71 -14.61
N MET A 306 4.09 7.33 -15.87
CA MET A 306 5.10 7.24 -16.92
C MET A 306 5.81 8.58 -17.14
N SER A 307 5.09 9.69 -17.03
CA SER A 307 5.66 11.04 -17.08
C SER A 307 6.74 11.26 -16.03
N ARG A 308 6.63 10.65 -14.84
CA ARG A 308 7.68 10.70 -13.81
C ARG A 308 8.89 9.86 -14.20
N LEU A 309 8.68 8.65 -14.71
CA LEU A 309 9.79 7.82 -15.21
C LEU A 309 10.59 8.54 -16.32
N ARG A 310 9.90 9.22 -17.23
CA ARG A 310 10.53 10.02 -18.30
C ARG A 310 11.35 11.20 -17.75
N LYS A 311 10.88 11.85 -16.69
CA LYS A 311 11.59 12.95 -16.02
C LYS A 311 12.84 12.50 -15.27
N ASP A 312 12.82 11.32 -14.67
CA ASP A 312 13.97 10.77 -13.93
C ASP A 312 15.18 10.50 -14.84
N GLY A 313 14.97 10.47 -16.16
CA GLY A 313 16.01 10.24 -17.16
C GLY A 313 16.62 8.84 -17.09
N GLY A 314 17.65 8.61 -17.92
CA GLY A 314 18.36 7.35 -17.98
C GLY A 314 17.76 6.30 -18.93
N ARG A 315 18.50 5.21 -19.14
CA ARG A 315 18.06 4.08 -19.97
C ARG A 315 17.23 3.12 -19.13
N TRP A 316 15.91 3.24 -19.26
CA TRP A 316 14.95 2.31 -18.68
C TRP A 316 14.55 1.26 -19.71
N LYS A 317 14.49 0.00 -19.29
CA LYS A 317 14.07 -1.13 -20.13
C LYS A 317 12.65 -1.54 -19.79
N ASP A 318 11.77 -1.56 -20.79
CA ASP A 318 10.45 -2.13 -20.64
C ASP A 318 10.53 -3.65 -20.67
N ILE A 319 10.00 -4.32 -19.65
CA ILE A 319 9.90 -5.78 -19.59
C ILE A 319 8.44 -6.26 -19.51
N GLY A 320 7.47 -5.35 -19.65
CA GLY A 320 6.06 -5.61 -19.35
C GLY A 320 5.47 -6.79 -20.11
N ASP A 321 5.74 -6.90 -21.41
CA ASP A 321 5.15 -7.94 -22.25
C ASP A 321 5.67 -9.34 -21.88
N ARG A 322 6.98 -9.45 -21.60
CA ARG A 322 7.61 -10.69 -21.11
C ARG A 322 7.00 -11.14 -19.77
N VAL A 323 6.79 -10.20 -18.86
CA VAL A 323 6.22 -10.51 -17.53
C VAL A 323 4.75 -10.88 -17.65
N ALA A 324 3.99 -10.18 -18.49
CA ALA A 324 2.59 -10.49 -18.73
C ALA A 324 2.41 -11.89 -19.32
N GLU A 325 3.24 -12.28 -20.29
CA GLU A 325 3.21 -13.62 -20.88
C GLU A 325 3.42 -14.72 -19.83
N GLN A 326 4.42 -14.56 -18.96
CA GLN A 326 4.70 -15.52 -17.88
C GLN A 326 3.52 -15.63 -16.89
N ILE A 327 2.96 -14.50 -16.47
CA ILE A 327 1.83 -14.51 -15.54
C ILE A 327 0.60 -15.12 -16.21
N TYR A 328 0.29 -14.78 -17.46
CA TYR A 328 -0.86 -15.34 -18.17
C TYR A 328 -0.70 -16.84 -18.43
N ALA A 329 0.51 -17.33 -18.71
CA ALA A 329 0.80 -18.75 -18.85
C ALA A 329 0.52 -19.50 -17.53
N ASN A 330 0.97 -18.94 -16.41
CA ASN A 330 0.71 -19.49 -15.07
C ASN A 330 -0.79 -19.53 -14.76
N TRP A 331 -1.52 -18.45 -15.05
CA TRP A 331 -2.98 -18.39 -14.85
C TRP A 331 -3.73 -19.40 -15.72
N ARG A 332 -3.32 -19.54 -16.98
CA ARG A 332 -3.90 -20.51 -17.91
C ARG A 332 -3.63 -21.95 -17.47
N SER A 333 -2.44 -22.26 -16.95
CA SER A 333 -2.15 -23.62 -16.49
C SER A 333 -2.99 -24.02 -15.28
N PHE A 334 -3.35 -23.06 -14.42
CA PHE A 334 -4.09 -23.31 -13.19
C PHE A 334 -5.61 -23.34 -13.40
N TYR A 335 -6.14 -22.39 -14.18
CA TYR A 335 -7.58 -22.22 -14.39
C TYR A 335 -8.09 -22.78 -15.72
N GLY A 336 -7.20 -23.26 -16.60
CA GLY A 336 -7.58 -23.73 -17.93
C GLY A 336 -8.09 -22.60 -18.82
N GLU A 337 -9.07 -22.91 -19.67
CA GLU A 337 -9.60 -21.95 -20.65
C GLU A 337 -10.32 -20.76 -20.02
N THR A 338 -10.86 -20.93 -18.80
CA THR A 338 -11.66 -19.91 -18.09
C THR A 338 -10.83 -18.95 -17.22
N TRP A 339 -9.51 -18.96 -17.38
CA TRP A 339 -8.60 -18.17 -16.54
C TRP A 339 -8.89 -16.66 -16.59
N ARG A 340 -9.41 -16.16 -17.71
CA ARG A 340 -9.76 -14.73 -17.88
C ARG A 340 -10.98 -14.35 -17.05
N GLU A 341 -12.03 -15.17 -17.06
CA GLU A 341 -13.21 -14.96 -16.23
C GLU A 341 -12.85 -15.05 -14.74
N GLU A 342 -12.03 -16.04 -14.36
CA GLU A 342 -11.58 -16.20 -12.99
C GLU A 342 -10.73 -15.00 -12.52
N ALA A 343 -9.82 -14.50 -13.37
CA ALA A 343 -9.05 -13.30 -13.07
C ALA A 343 -9.96 -12.09 -12.79
N VAL A 344 -11.00 -11.88 -13.60
CA VAL A 344 -11.96 -10.79 -13.37
C VAL A 344 -12.78 -11.00 -12.09
N LYS A 345 -13.28 -12.21 -11.83
CA LYS A 345 -14.02 -12.54 -10.59
C LYS A 345 -13.20 -12.29 -9.33
N LEU A 346 -11.90 -12.57 -9.40
CA LEU A 346 -10.95 -12.34 -8.31
C LEU A 346 -10.49 -10.86 -8.23
N GLY A 347 -10.72 -10.06 -9.27
CA GLY A 347 -10.43 -8.62 -9.28
C GLY A 347 -11.41 -7.74 -8.49
N TRP A 348 -12.65 -8.19 -8.23
CA TRP A 348 -13.69 -7.45 -7.50
C TRP A 348 -13.74 -7.78 -6.01
#